data_AF-A0A960MVN1-F1
#
_entry.id   AF-A0A960MVN1-F1
#
_cell.length_a   1.000
_cell.length_b   1.000
_cell.length_c   1.000
_cell.angle_alpha   90.00
_cell.angle_beta   90.00
_cell.angle_gamma   90.00
#
_symmetry.space_group_name_H-M   'P 1'
#
loop_
_entity.id
_entity.type
_entity.pdbx_description
1 polymer ?
#
loop_
_entity_poly.entity_id
_entity_poly.type
_entity_poly.pdbx_seq_one_letter_code
_entity_poly.pdbx_strand_id
1 'polypeptide(L)' 'EEGFQLIHLIKTKQPKIEIHTFGPMTPAQEAQLFFLIDDYLDGIAAERWIPSPGQHCSWCDYADRCRVHSGIG' A
#
# COMPACT_ATOMS: atom_id res chain seq x y z
N GLU A 1 3.94 20.11 -5.04
CA GLU A 1 5.23 19.39 -5.24
C GLU A 1 5.54 19.31 -6.74
N GLU A 2 6.81 19.28 -7.15
CA GLU A 2 7.24 19.34 -8.57
C GLU A 2 7.32 17.96 -9.27
N GLY A 3 6.89 16.89 -8.60
CA GLY A 3 7.04 15.51 -9.05
C GLY A 3 8.27 14.83 -8.43
N PHE A 4 8.54 13.58 -8.81
CA PHE A 4 9.67 12.81 -8.29
C PHE A 4 10.15 11.72 -9.26
N GLN A 5 11.34 11.17 -8.98
CA GLN A 5 11.89 10.04 -9.71
C GLN A 5 12.03 8.83 -8.80
N LEU A 6 11.62 7.68 -9.31
CA LEU A 6 11.79 6.39 -8.67
C LEU A 6 12.89 5.62 -9.43
N ILE A 7 14.03 5.42 -8.78
CA ILE A 7 15.18 4.72 -9.37
C ILE A 7 15.23 3.30 -8.79
N HIS A 8 14.94 2.31 -9.62
CA HIS A 8 15.03 0.90 -9.27
C HIS A 8 16.40 0.35 -9.66
N LEU A 9 17.10 -0.20 -8.68
CA LEU A 9 18.31 -1.00 -8.89
C LEU A 9 17.91 -2.47 -8.93
N ILE A 10 18.00 -3.07 -10.12
CA ILE A 10 17.53 -4.43 -10.36
C ILE A 10 18.71 -5.38 -10.34
N LYS A 11 18.65 -6.33 -9.38
CA LYS A 11 19.65 -7.38 -9.22
C LYS A 11 19.38 -8.53 -10.21
N THR A 12 20.09 -8.50 -11.33
CA THR A 12 20.10 -9.55 -12.37
C THR A 12 21.54 -10.01 -12.65
N LYS A 13 21.74 -11.08 -13.44
CA LYS A 13 23.10 -11.55 -13.82
C LYS A 13 23.95 -10.42 -14.42
N GLN A 14 23.34 -9.54 -15.20
CA GLN A 14 23.88 -8.24 -15.58
C GLN A 14 23.04 -7.18 -14.85
N PRO A 15 23.61 -6.34 -13.97
CA PRO A 15 22.85 -5.34 -13.23
C PRO A 15 22.11 -4.37 -14.15
N LYS A 16 20.88 -3.99 -13.77
CA LYS A 16 20.05 -3.05 -14.53
C LYS A 16 19.57 -1.92 -13.64
N ILE A 17 19.43 -0.73 -14.22
CA ILE A 17 18.79 0.44 -13.60
C ILE A 17 17.53 0.74 -14.40
N GLU A 18 16.41 0.93 -13.71
CA GLU A 18 15.17 1.46 -14.28
C GLU A 18 14.80 2.76 -13.58
N ILE A 19 14.52 3.80 -14.35
CA ILE A 19 14.17 5.13 -13.83
C ILE A 19 12.75 5.44 -14.28
N HIS A 20 11.86 5.68 -13.33
CA HIS A 20 10.51 6.15 -13.60
C HIS A 20 10.38 7.59 -13.13
N THR A 21 9.93 8.46 -14.02
CA THR A 21 9.67 9.86 -13.68
C THR A 21 8.16 10.05 -13.55
N PHE A 22 7.75 10.59 -12.41
CA PHE A 22 6.37 10.95 -12.14
C PHE A 22 6.25 12.46 -12.09
N GLY A 23 5.21 12.98 -12.75
CA GLY A 23 4.83 14.37 -12.62
C GLY A 23 4.35 14.71 -11.21
N PRO A 24 4.01 15.98 -10.96
CA PRO A 24 3.36 16.36 -9.72
C PRO A 24 2.07 15.57 -9.50
N MET A 25 1.71 15.34 -8.24
CA MET A 25 0.45 14.71 -7.88
C MET A 25 -0.71 15.51 -8.49
N THR A 26 -1.63 14.82 -9.17
CA THR A 26 -2.85 15.46 -9.67
C THR A 26 -3.79 15.74 -8.49
N PRO A 27 -4.66 16.76 -8.58
CA PRO A 27 -5.63 17.05 -7.52
C PRO A 27 -6.52 15.85 -7.16
N ALA A 28 -6.84 14.99 -8.14
CA ALA A 28 -7.62 13.77 -7.90
C ALA A 28 -6.84 12.72 -7.09
N GLN A 29 -5.55 12.56 -7.35
CA GLN A 29 -4.68 11.66 -6.56
C GLN A 29 -4.49 12.18 -5.13
N GLU A 30 -4.35 13.49 -4.97
CA GLU A 30 -4.25 14.12 -3.65
C GLU A 30 -5.53 13.95 -2.84
N ALA A 31 -6.69 14.25 -3.45
CA ALA A 31 -7.98 14.02 -2.81
C ALA A 31 -8.19 12.55 -2.43
N GLN A 32 -7.80 11.62 -3.31
CA GLN A 32 -7.88 10.18 -3.01
C GLN A 32 -6.96 9.78 -1.85
N LEU A 33 -5.75 10.34 -1.78
CA LEU A 33 -4.81 10.05 -0.71
C LEU A 33 -5.36 10.51 0.64
N PHE A 34 -5.84 11.74 0.73
CA PHE A 34 -6.41 12.26 1.97
C PHE A 34 -7.68 11.52 2.38
N PHE A 35 -8.56 11.19 1.44
CA PHE A 35 -9.72 10.34 1.70
C PHE A 35 -9.32 8.99 2.33
N LEU A 36 -8.29 8.32 1.80
CA LEU A 36 -7.82 7.05 2.34
C LEU A 36 -7.20 7.18 3.74
N ILE A 37 -6.49 8.28 4.00
CA ILE A 37 -5.94 8.57 5.34
C ILE A 37 -7.08 8.77 6.34
N ASP A 38 -8.06 9.60 6.01
CA ASP A 38 -9.19 9.91 6.90
C ASP A 38 -10.03 8.66 7.19
N ASP A 39 -10.39 7.87 6.16
CA ASP A 39 -11.14 6.62 6.36
C ASP A 39 -10.37 5.62 7.24
N TYR A 40 -9.05 5.54 7.08
CA TYR A 40 -8.21 4.69 7.93
C TYR A 40 -8.22 5.16 9.40
N LEU A 41 -8.08 6.46 9.65
CA LEU A 41 -8.11 7.04 11.00
C LEU A 41 -9.48 6.88 11.65
N ASP A 42 -10.56 7.12 10.91
CA ASP A 42 -11.93 6.89 11.35
C ASP A 42 -12.19 5.41 11.66
N GLY A 43 -11.62 4.51 10.86
CA GLY A 43 -11.60 3.07 11.11
C GLY A 43 -10.97 2.73 12.46
N ILE A 44 -9.78 3.27 12.74
CA ILE A 44 -9.07 3.08 14.01
C ILE A 44 -9.89 3.63 15.18
N ALA A 45 -10.38 4.87 15.07
CA ALA A 45 -11.14 5.53 16.13
C ALA A 45 -12.43 4.79 16.48
N ALA A 46 -13.08 4.18 15.49
CA ALA A 46 -14.27 3.37 15.66
C ALA A 46 -13.97 1.91 16.06
N GLU A 47 -12.71 1.56 16.33
CA GLU A 47 -12.24 0.20 16.60
C GLU A 47 -12.70 -0.81 15.52
N ARG A 48 -12.87 -0.32 14.28
CA ARG A 48 -13.22 -1.16 13.13
C ARG A 48 -12.00 -1.94 12.71
N TRP A 49 -12.01 -3.22 13.04
CA TRP A 49 -11.03 -4.15 12.50
C TRP A 49 -11.36 -4.45 11.03
N ILE A 50 -10.44 -4.12 10.12
CA ILE A 50 -10.54 -4.41 8.69
C ILE A 50 -9.52 -5.49 8.33
N PRO A 51 -9.94 -6.66 7.81
CA PRO A 51 -9.00 -7.69 7.42
C PRO A 51 -8.18 -7.24 6.21
N SER A 52 -6.85 -7.24 6.35
CA SER A 52 -5.90 -6.79 5.31
C SER A 52 -4.86 -7.87 4.98
N PRO A 53 -5.27 -9.06 4.50
CA PRO A 53 -4.31 -10.13 4.19
C PRO A 53 -3.34 -9.69 3.09
N GLY A 54 -2.04 -9.89 3.32
CA GLY A 54 -0.99 -9.53 2.38
C GLY A 54 0.29 -10.33 2.56
N GLN A 55 1.33 -9.99 1.81
CA GLN A 55 2.62 -10.69 1.85
C GLN A 55 3.28 -10.64 3.24
N HIS A 56 2.95 -9.63 4.06
CA HIS A 56 3.44 -9.48 5.43
C HIS A 56 2.80 -10.47 6.42
N CYS A 57 1.74 -11.20 6.04
CA CYS A 57 1.03 -12.12 6.94
C CYS A 57 1.74 -13.46 7.17
N SER A 58 2.91 -13.71 6.57
CA SER A 58 3.65 -14.98 6.66
C SER A 58 4.05 -15.40 8.08
N TRP A 59 4.07 -14.45 9.02
CA TRP A 59 4.35 -14.68 10.45
C TRP A 59 3.27 -14.11 11.36
N CYS A 60 2.05 -13.94 10.86
CA CYS A 60 0.93 -13.45 11.67
C CYS A 60 0.17 -14.63 12.30
N ASP A 61 0.14 -14.68 13.63
CA ASP A 61 -0.58 -15.72 14.40
C ASP A 61 -2.09 -15.79 14.10
N TYR A 62 -2.65 -14.73 13.50
CA TYR A 62 -4.07 -14.59 13.19
C TYR A 62 -4.37 -14.67 11.69
N ALA A 63 -3.40 -15.05 10.85
CA ALA A 63 -3.54 -15.03 9.39
C ALA A 63 -4.74 -15.84 8.89
N ASP A 64 -4.98 -17.03 9.45
CA ASP A 64 -6.09 -17.89 9.04
C ASP A 64 -7.45 -17.26 9.35
N ARG A 65 -7.60 -16.67 10.54
CA ARG A 65 -8.83 -15.95 10.92
C ARG A 65 -9.04 -14.73 10.02
N CYS A 66 -7.97 -14.00 9.74
CA CYS A 66 -7.99 -12.84 8.85
C CYS A 66 -8.46 -13.20 7.42
N ARG A 67 -8.00 -14.32 6.86
CA ARG A 67 -8.40 -14.82 5.54
C ARG A 67 -9.87 -15.18 5.45
N VAL A 68 -10.40 -15.87 6.46
CA VAL A 68 -11.84 -16.20 6.53
C VAL A 68 -12.69 -14.93 6.55
N HIS A 69 -12.32 -13.94 7.38
CA HIS A 69 -13.08 -12.69 7.46
C HIS A 69 -12.95 -11.78 6.23
N SER A 70 -11.87 -11.90 5.45
CA SER A 70 -11.70 -11.15 4.19
C SER A 70 -12.39 -11.79 2.98
N GLY A 71 -12.98 -12.98 3.12
CA GLY A 71 -13.63 -13.70 2.01
C GLY A 71 -12.66 -14.24 0.96
N ILE A 72 -11.36 -14.33 1.29
CA ILE A 72 -10.30 -14.86 0.42
C ILE A 72 -9.96 -16.33 0.80
N GLY A 73 -10.55 -16.85 1.88
CA GLY A 73 -10.34 -18.20 2.40
C GLY A 73 -11.52 -19.14 2.20
#